data_AF-E4LJF0-F1
#
_entry.id   AF-E4LJF0-F1
#
_cell.length_a   1.000
_cell.length_b   1.000
_cell.length_c   1.000
_cell.angle_alpha   90.00
_cell.angle_beta   90.00
_cell.angle_gamma   90.00
#
_symmetry.space_group_name_H-M   'P 1'
#
loop_
_entity.id
_entity.type
_entity.pdbx_description
1 polymer ?
#
loop_
_entity_poly.entity_id
_entity_poly.type
_entity_poly.pdbx_seq_one_letter_code
_entity_poly.pdbx_strand_id
1 'polypeptide(L)'
;MVQQTFTDMEYANRNRTTKREAFLDAMESIIPWKEWMELIAPFYVQKERGRKLIPLETMLRMYLMQNWFGLSDEGIEDAIYDSYAMKRFLKIDFSIERTPDATTLLQFRHLLEKHDITARCSMT
;
A
#
# COMPACT_ATOMS: atom_id res chain seq x y z
N MET A 1 20.96 2.18 -7.92
CA MET A 1 20.71 3.61 -8.19
C MET A 1 19.22 3.75 -8.42
N VAL A 2 18.48 4.36 -7.49
CA VAL A 2 17.05 4.64 -7.66
C VAL A 2 16.93 5.88 -8.55
N GLN A 3 16.23 5.77 -9.66
CA GLN A 3 16.02 6.88 -10.58
C GLN A 3 14.96 7.80 -9.95
N GLN A 4 15.42 8.81 -9.19
CA GLN A 4 14.54 9.84 -8.66
C GLN A 4 13.87 10.56 -9.83
N THR A 5 12.60 10.29 -10.03
CA THR A 5 11.79 10.86 -11.11
C THR A 5 11.72 12.37 -10.89
N PHE A 6 11.73 13.17 -11.95
CA PHE A 6 11.70 14.65 -11.89
C PHE A 6 10.59 15.21 -10.95
N THR A 7 9.49 14.46 -10.81
CA THR A 7 8.37 14.74 -9.89
C THR A 7 8.75 14.67 -8.40
N ASP A 8 9.69 13.80 -8.02
CA ASP A 8 10.19 13.63 -6.64
C ASP A 8 10.96 14.89 -6.18
N MET A 9 11.75 15.49 -7.07
CA MET A 9 12.51 16.72 -6.80
C MET A 9 11.61 17.96 -6.68
N GLU A 10 10.53 18.05 -7.47
CA GLU A 10 9.57 19.16 -7.36
C GLU A 10 8.72 19.07 -6.08
N TYR A 11 8.44 17.85 -5.60
CA TYR A 11 7.69 17.65 -4.35
C TYR A 11 8.56 17.90 -3.11
N ALA A 12 9.84 17.50 -3.14
CA ALA A 12 10.81 17.76 -2.07
C ALA A 12 11.03 19.27 -1.81
N ASN A 13 10.75 20.13 -2.80
CA ASN A 13 10.89 21.59 -2.69
C ASN A 13 9.66 22.29 -2.08
N ARG A 14 8.56 21.57 -1.76
CA ARG A 14 7.43 22.15 -1.03
C ARG A 14 7.72 22.18 0.47
N ASN A 15 8.01 23.38 0.98
CA ASN A 15 8.27 23.69 2.40
C ASN A 15 7.08 23.46 3.38
N ARG A 16 6.09 22.64 3.01
CA ARG A 16 4.93 22.28 3.84
C ARG A 16 4.65 20.78 3.73
N THR A 17 5.26 19.98 4.60
CA THR A 17 4.81 18.62 4.88
C THR A 17 3.32 18.66 5.25
N THR A 18 2.49 17.99 4.45
CA THR A 18 1.05 17.94 4.76
C THR A 18 0.83 17.09 6.01
N LYS A 19 -0.20 17.39 6.80
CA LYS A 19 -0.54 16.56 7.99
C LYS A 19 -0.72 15.08 7.63
N ARG A 20 -1.15 14.79 6.39
CA ARG A 20 -1.28 13.44 5.84
C ARG A 20 0.09 12.76 5.66
N GLU A 21 1.08 13.47 5.11
CA GLU A 21 2.42 12.93 4.91
C GLU A 21 3.13 12.64 6.24
N ALA A 22 3.06 13.55 7.21
CA ALA A 22 3.62 13.33 8.54
C ALA A 22 2.94 12.15 9.28
N PHE A 23 1.63 11.98 9.08
CA PHE A 23 0.90 10.83 9.62
C PHE A 23 1.35 9.52 8.97
N LEU A 24 1.48 9.49 7.64
CA LEU A 24 1.94 8.30 6.91
C LEU A 24 3.37 7.90 7.31
N ASP A 25 4.27 8.86 7.49
CA ASP A 25 5.64 8.62 7.94
C ASP A 25 5.70 8.05 9.37
N ALA A 26 4.94 8.65 10.29
CA ALA A 26 4.84 8.14 11.66
C ALA A 26 4.28 6.70 11.68
N MET A 27 3.23 6.43 10.90
CA MET A 27 2.65 5.09 10.81
C MET A 27 3.60 4.11 10.13
N GLU A 28 4.39 4.52 9.13
CA GLU A 28 5.41 3.66 8.53
C GLU A 28 6.40 3.14 9.57
N SER A 29 6.81 3.98 10.52
CA SER A 29 7.76 3.58 11.56
C SER A 29 7.14 2.74 12.68
N ILE A 30 5.84 2.88 12.95
CA ILE A 30 5.14 2.18 14.04
C ILE A 30 4.76 0.76 13.63
N ILE A 31 4.39 0.54 12.36
CA ILE A 31 3.84 -0.74 11.90
C ILE A 31 4.97 -1.79 11.75
N PRO A 32 4.85 -2.98 12.38
CA PRO A 32 5.80 -4.07 12.21
C PRO A 32 5.58 -4.79 10.86
N TRP A 33 5.98 -4.12 9.77
CA TRP A 33 5.79 -4.61 8.39
C TRP A 33 6.25 -6.03 8.18
N LYS A 34 7.42 -6.38 8.73
CA LYS A 34 8.03 -7.71 8.57
C LYS A 34 7.13 -8.81 9.13
N GLU A 35 6.64 -8.66 10.36
CA GLU A 35 5.81 -9.67 11.01
C GLU A 35 4.48 -9.87 10.27
N TRP A 36 3.87 -8.78 9.81
CA TRP A 36 2.62 -8.83 9.06
C TRP A 36 2.81 -9.46 7.68
N MET A 37 3.92 -9.13 7.00
CA MET A 37 4.28 -9.77 5.74
C MET A 37 4.54 -11.27 5.92
N GLU A 38 5.26 -11.70 6.96
CA GLU A 38 5.51 -13.13 7.22
C GLU A 38 4.22 -13.91 7.48
N LEU A 39 3.24 -13.28 8.12
CA LEU A 39 1.94 -13.88 8.38
C LEU A 39 1.10 -14.05 7.09
N ILE A 40 1.18 -13.09 6.16
CA ILE A 40 0.38 -13.09 4.92
C ILE A 40 1.10 -13.81 3.77
N ALA A 41 2.43 -13.85 3.78
CA ALA A 41 3.29 -14.50 2.78
C ALA A 41 2.88 -15.93 2.40
N PRO A 42 2.56 -16.86 3.34
CA PRO A 42 2.17 -18.22 2.98
C PRO A 42 0.82 -18.31 2.23
N PHE A 43 -0.01 -17.28 2.31
CA PHE A 43 -1.30 -17.21 1.63
C PHE A 43 -1.22 -16.42 0.32
N TYR A 44 -0.26 -15.50 0.22
CA TYR A 44 -0.02 -14.67 -0.97
C TYR A 44 0.81 -15.42 -2.04
N VAL A 45 0.31 -16.59 -2.46
CA VAL A 45 0.98 -17.46 -3.42
C VAL A 45 0.48 -17.21 -4.84
N GLN A 46 1.40 -17.05 -5.77
CA GLN A 46 1.13 -16.80 -7.19
C GLN A 46 0.39 -18.00 -7.82
N LYS A 47 -0.86 -17.81 -8.26
CA LYS A 47 -1.48 -18.74 -9.22
C LYS A 47 -0.94 -18.39 -10.60
N GLU A 48 -0.40 -19.40 -11.29
CA GLU A 48 0.33 -19.37 -12.58
C GLU A 48 -0.42 -18.73 -13.77
N ARG A 49 -0.84 -17.47 -13.65
CA ARG A 49 -1.68 -16.81 -14.66
C ARG A 49 -1.13 -15.44 -15.06
N GLY A 50 0.13 -15.41 -15.50
CA GLY A 50 0.73 -14.42 -16.42
C GLY A 50 0.74 -12.93 -16.04
N ARG A 51 -0.02 -12.51 -15.03
CA ARG A 51 -0.03 -11.14 -14.52
C ARG A 51 1.01 -11.07 -13.41
N LYS A 52 1.98 -10.15 -13.54
CA LYS A 52 2.93 -9.87 -12.45
C LYS A 52 2.11 -9.59 -11.18
N LEU A 53 2.34 -10.36 -10.12
CA LEU A 53 1.72 -10.05 -8.84
C LEU A 53 2.31 -8.74 -8.33
N ILE A 54 1.43 -7.88 -7.85
CA ILE A 54 1.83 -6.71 -7.07
C ILE A 54 2.55 -7.21 -5.81
N PRO A 55 3.65 -6.58 -5.38
CA PRO A 55 4.32 -6.96 -4.15
C PRO A 55 3.36 -6.94 -2.95
N LEU A 56 3.47 -7.95 -2.09
CA LEU A 56 2.64 -8.08 -0.88
C LEU A 56 2.71 -6.83 0.00
N GLU A 57 3.90 -6.24 0.13
CA GLU A 57 4.12 -5.02 0.89
C GLU A 57 3.25 -3.86 0.39
N THR A 58 3.15 -3.70 -0.93
CA THR A 58 2.30 -2.68 -1.56
C THR A 58 0.82 -2.92 -1.28
N MET A 59 0.37 -4.17 -1.38
CA MET A 59 -1.03 -4.52 -1.10
C MET A 59 -1.38 -4.25 0.36
N LEU A 60 -0.48 -4.58 1.28
CA LEU A 60 -0.66 -4.32 2.71
C LEU A 60 -0.70 -2.82 3.02
N ARG A 61 0.18 -2.03 2.39
CA ARG A 61 0.18 -0.56 2.52
C ARG A 61 -1.11 0.07 1.99
N MET A 62 -1.58 -0.38 0.84
CA MET A 62 -2.84 0.08 0.26
C MET A 62 -4.04 -0.25 1.17
N TYR A 63 -4.06 -1.46 1.73
CA TYR A 63 -5.10 -1.89 2.68
C TYR A 63 -5.10 -1.04 3.95
N LEU A 64 -3.92 -0.78 4.53
CA LEU A 64 -3.80 0.07 5.71
C LEU A 64 -4.25 1.50 5.45
N MET A 65 -3.88 2.05 4.30
CA MET A 65 -4.29 3.40 3.90
C MET A 65 -5.81 3.47 3.72
N GLN A 66 -6.42 2.47 3.08
CA GLN A 66 -7.87 2.36 3.00
C GLN A 66 -8.51 2.37 4.40
N ASN A 67 -7.96 1.59 5.33
CA ASN A 67 -8.47 1.49 6.70
C ASN A 67 -8.29 2.79 7.52
N TRP A 68 -7.15 3.48 7.39
CA TRP A 68 -6.88 4.73 8.12
C TRP A 68 -7.73 5.89 7.65
N PHE A 69 -7.95 6.00 6.33
CA PHE A 69 -8.75 7.08 5.76
C PHE A 69 -10.24 6.73 5.63
N GLY A 70 -10.63 5.48 5.93
CA GLY A 70 -12.01 5.01 5.83
C GLY A 70 -12.56 5.10 4.40
N LEU A 71 -11.69 4.92 3.39
CA LEU A 71 -12.04 5.11 1.99
C LEU A 71 -12.65 3.84 1.39
N SER A 72 -13.59 4.01 0.45
CA SER A 72 -14.04 2.93 -0.42
C SER A 72 -12.90 2.46 -1.33
N ASP A 73 -13.07 1.30 -1.95
CA ASP A 73 -12.05 0.66 -2.81
C ASP A 73 -11.70 1.55 -4.02
N GLU A 74 -12.70 2.20 -4.61
CA GLU A 74 -12.52 3.23 -5.65
C GLU A 74 -11.92 4.52 -5.09
N GLY A 75 -12.29 4.88 -3.85
CA GLY A 75 -11.82 6.10 -3.20
C GLY A 75 -10.33 6.05 -2.85
N ILE A 76 -9.80 4.89 -2.49
CA ILE A 76 -8.36 4.72 -2.27
C ILE A 76 -7.58 4.76 -3.58
N GLU A 77 -8.14 4.20 -4.66
CA GLU A 77 -7.54 4.28 -6.00
C GLU A 77 -7.42 5.75 -6.44
N ASP A 78 -8.52 6.50 -6.39
CA ASP A 78 -8.55 7.93 -6.70
C ASP A 78 -7.58 8.73 -5.81
N ALA A 79 -7.54 8.44 -4.51
CA ALA A 79 -6.65 9.13 -3.58
C ALA A 79 -5.15 8.87 -3.87
N ILE A 80 -4.79 7.66 -4.34
CA ILE A 80 -3.42 7.34 -4.79
C ILE A 80 -3.08 8.10 -6.08
N TYR A 81 -4.06 8.29 -6.98
CA TYR A 81 -3.90 9.09 -8.20
C TYR A 81 -3.78 10.59 -7.91
N ASP A 82 -4.57 11.11 -6.97
CA ASP A 82 -4.61 12.53 -6.59
C ASP A 82 -3.39 12.97 -5.75
N SER A 83 -2.99 12.15 -4.77
CA SER A 83 -2.01 12.54 -3.76
C SER A 83 -0.67 11.82 -3.89
N TYR A 84 0.37 12.56 -4.28
CA TYR A 84 1.75 12.05 -4.37
C TYR A 84 2.29 11.49 -3.05
N ALA A 85 1.89 12.02 -1.89
CA ALA A 85 2.31 11.47 -0.59
C ALA A 85 1.80 10.04 -0.37
N MET A 86 0.56 9.74 -0.79
CA MET A 86 0.00 8.40 -0.76
C MET A 86 0.73 7.50 -1.76
N LYS A 87 0.96 8.01 -2.97
CA LYS A 87 1.76 7.33 -3.98
C LYS A 87 3.16 6.93 -3.49
N ARG A 88 3.85 7.85 -2.80
CA ARG A 88 5.17 7.63 -2.20
C ARG A 88 5.13 6.58 -1.10
N PHE A 89 4.09 6.60 -0.27
CA PHE A 89 3.91 5.63 0.80
C PHE A 89 3.79 4.20 0.27
N LEU A 90 3.11 3.96 -0.86
CA LEU A 90 3.02 2.63 -1.44
C LEU A 90 4.38 2.04 -1.91
N LYS A 91 5.44 2.86 -2.00
CA LYS A 91 6.79 2.49 -2.49
C LYS A 91 6.79 1.73 -3.83
N ILE A 92 5.80 1.99 -4.69
CA ILE A 92 5.74 1.39 -6.02
C ILE A 92 6.64 2.20 -6.96
N ASP A 93 7.51 1.52 -7.69
CA ASP A 93 8.20 2.11 -8.84
C ASP A 93 7.26 2.08 -10.05
N PHE A 94 6.50 3.17 -10.23
CA PHE A 94 5.52 3.31 -11.32
C PHE A 94 6.16 3.34 -12.72
N SER A 95 7.50 3.33 -12.82
CA SER A 95 8.17 3.17 -14.12
C SER A 95 8.15 1.71 -14.61
N ILE A 96 7.80 0.76 -13.74
CA ILE A 96 7.86 -0.69 -14.02
C ILE A 96 6.53 -1.41 -13.70
N GLU A 97 5.74 -0.93 -12.73
CA GLU A 97 4.55 -1.63 -12.22
C GLU A 97 3.27 -0.78 -12.22
N ARG A 98 2.13 -1.44 -12.48
CA ARG A 98 0.80 -0.83 -12.51
C ARG A 98 0.31 -0.58 -11.08
N THR A 99 -0.36 0.55 -10.84
CA THR A 99 -1.11 0.79 -9.60
C THR A 99 -2.02 -0.41 -9.31
N PRO A 100 -2.05 -0.93 -8.09
CA PRO A 100 -3.03 -1.95 -7.72
C PRO A 100 -4.43 -1.40 -7.94
N ASP A 101 -5.19 -2.05 -8.82
CA ASP A 101 -6.60 -1.73 -9.08
C ASP A 101 -7.44 -2.02 -7.82
N ALA A 102 -8.52 -1.27 -7.59
CA ALA A 102 -9.47 -1.48 -6.48
C ALA A 102 -9.95 -2.94 -6.37
N THR A 103 -10.10 -3.62 -7.50
CA THR A 103 -10.47 -5.05 -7.58
C THR A 103 -9.40 -5.98 -7.01
N THR A 104 -8.11 -5.62 -7.12
CA THR A 104 -6.99 -6.39 -6.55
C THR A 104 -7.00 -6.27 -5.03
N LEU A 105 -7.35 -5.08 -4.50
CA LEU A 105 -7.50 -4.86 -3.07
C LEU A 105 -8.67 -5.66 -2.47
N LEU A 106 -9.78 -5.74 -3.19
CA LEU A 106 -10.92 -6.59 -2.81
C LEU A 106 -10.52 -8.07 -2.73
N GLN A 107 -9.77 -8.58 -3.72
CA GLN A 107 -9.27 -9.96 -3.67
C GLN A 107 -8.32 -10.19 -2.49
N PHE A 108 -7.51 -9.20 -2.14
CA PHE A 108 -6.63 -9.25 -0.98
C PHE A 108 -7.41 -9.26 0.34
N ARG A 109 -8.45 -8.43 0.47
CA ARG A 109 -9.32 -8.43 1.65
C ARG A 109 -9.99 -9.80 1.83
N HIS A 110 -10.58 -10.35 0.77
CA HIS A 110 -11.15 -11.69 0.83
C HIS A 110 -10.13 -12.77 1.21
N LEU A 111 -8.86 -12.62 0.81
CA LEU A 111 -7.78 -13.51 1.24
C LEU A 111 -7.50 -13.37 2.74
N LEU A 112 -7.42 -12.14 3.26
CA LEU A 112 -7.24 -11.90 4.70
C LEU A 112 -8.41 -12.44 5.53
N GLU A 113 -9.64 -12.19 5.10
CA GLU A 113 -10.86 -12.68 5.76
C GLU A 113 -10.95 -14.21 5.72
N LYS A 114 -10.67 -14.82 4.56
CA LYS A 114 -10.73 -16.27 4.40
C LYS A 114 -9.74 -17.02 5.31
N HIS A 115 -8.62 -16.38 5.66
CA HIS A 115 -7.58 -16.96 6.49
C HIS A 115 -7.60 -16.43 7.94
N ASP A 116 -8.65 -15.70 8.34
CA ASP A 116 -8.84 -15.12 9.68
C ASP A 116 -7.65 -14.23 10.12
N ILE A 117 -6.92 -13.68 9.15
CA ILE A 117 -5.72 -12.89 9.38
C ILE A 117 -6.09 -11.57 10.05
N THR A 118 -7.23 -11.00 9.67
CA THR A 118 -7.77 -9.76 10.26
C THR A 118 -8.06 -9.91 11.75
N ALA A 119 -8.56 -11.07 12.19
CA ALA A 119 -8.80 -11.35 13.60
C ALA A 119 -7.48 -11.48 14.37
N ARG A 120 -6.45 -12.09 13.75
CA ARG A 120 -5.11 -12.24 14.34
C ARG A 120 -4.34 -10.93 14.47
N CYS A 121 -4.47 -10.02 13.51
CA CYS A 121 -3.88 -8.68 13.57
C CYS A 121 -4.60 -7.74 14.55
N SER A 122 -5.87 -7.99 14.88
CA SER A 122 -6.66 -7.15 15.80
C SER A 122 -6.52 -7.55 17.27
N MET A 123 -5.77 -8.61 17.57
CA MET A 123 -5.63 -9.22 18.91
C MET A 123 -4.26 -9.01 19.56
N THR A 124 -3.51 -7.97 19.18
CA THR A 124 -2.27 -7.55 19.88
C THR A 124 -2.39 -6.12 20.38
#